data_AF-A0AAN7PWZ8-F1
#
_entry.id   AF-A0AAN7PWZ8-F1
#
_cell.length_a   1.000
_cell.length_b   1.000
_cell.length_c   1.000
_cell.angle_alpha   90.00
_cell.angle_beta   90.00
_cell.angle_gamma   90.00
#
_symmetry.space_group_name_H-M   'P 1'
#
loop_
_entity.id
_entity.type
_entity.pdbx_description
1 polymer ?
#
loop_
_entity_poly.entity_id
_entity_poly.type
_entity_poly.pdbx_seq_one_letter_code
_entity_poly.pdbx_strand_id
1 'polypeptide(L)'
;MENSDKSPITNEQRLALAAKLDKELDDFIDSLEKRPYTEGWPEDRWQEEMEKHPFFMKKLPEAGEELNPLMEGLQQLKYDPNENTPEELANAYKEDGNFNFKHKNYRLAIIAYTEGLKIKCGNPNIDATLLNNRSAANYFLKNYRSALIDSEWALKYKPDYDKALIRAAYCCFEIKQYEKAIHYCDIILKKNFDTQTTELRCKCVRGRKELERNARKQKKVDEEKTTKEVALLGRILNSGINLDSAKLENLKPQVPELADHMVHLNEDKLVWPVIFTYPEYRVMDFIQEFQDDDCFYMHLERIFEVAADWDIDKKYVVKDVQVYFEGRDNQIYPVHADQTLGAVLMNRGYVLKAGTPSFIIFVRNSVAESSFLKHRS
;
A
#
# COMPACT_ATOMS: atom_id res chain seq x y z
N MET A 1 -64.07 32.15 -67.02
CA MET A 1 -65.34 32.36 -66.30
C MET A 1 -65.44 31.17 -65.36
N GLU A 2 -65.38 31.26 -64.04
CA GLU A 2 -65.89 32.27 -63.12
C GLU A 2 -64.90 32.51 -61.98
N ASN A 3 -64.68 33.79 -61.67
CA ASN A 3 -63.92 34.24 -60.51
C ASN A 3 -64.93 34.30 -59.36
N SER A 4 -64.92 33.31 -58.45
CA SER A 4 -65.84 33.32 -57.30
C SER A 4 -65.29 34.24 -56.21
N ASP A 5 -65.96 35.36 -56.05
CA ASP A 5 -65.74 36.40 -55.06
C ASP A 5 -65.95 35.82 -53.65
N LYS A 6 -64.86 35.51 -52.93
CA LYS A 6 -64.94 35.05 -51.53
C LYS A 6 -64.93 36.25 -50.60
N SER A 7 -66.12 36.74 -50.27
CA SER A 7 -66.33 37.72 -49.20
C SER A 7 -65.71 37.23 -47.87
N PRO A 8 -65.05 38.11 -47.09
CA PRO A 8 -64.38 37.72 -45.86
C PRO A 8 -65.40 37.18 -44.84
N ILE A 9 -65.23 35.90 -44.44
CA ILE A 9 -66.09 35.20 -43.49
C ILE A 9 -66.20 36.00 -42.18
N THR A 10 -67.42 36.38 -41.80
CA THR A 10 -67.73 37.07 -40.53
C THR A 10 -67.48 36.15 -39.33
N ASN A 11 -67.20 36.72 -38.15
CA ASN A 11 -66.87 35.92 -36.95
C ASN A 11 -67.99 34.93 -36.55
N GLU A 12 -69.25 35.28 -36.74
CA GLU A 12 -70.38 34.36 -36.50
C GLU A 12 -70.37 33.16 -37.45
N GLN A 13 -70.03 33.38 -38.72
CA GLN A 13 -69.90 32.30 -39.71
C GLN A 13 -68.70 31.39 -39.40
N ARG A 14 -67.61 31.95 -38.84
CA ARG A 14 -66.47 31.14 -38.36
C ARG A 14 -66.85 30.25 -37.19
N LEU A 15 -67.58 30.78 -36.21
CA LEU A 15 -68.08 30.02 -35.05
C LEU A 15 -69.04 28.92 -35.48
N ALA A 16 -69.96 29.21 -36.40
CA ALA A 16 -70.88 28.21 -36.94
C ALA A 16 -70.14 27.12 -37.73
N LEU A 17 -69.10 27.49 -38.50
CA LEU A 17 -68.27 26.53 -39.21
C LEU A 17 -67.46 25.65 -38.26
N ALA A 18 -66.90 26.23 -37.19
CA ALA A 18 -66.19 25.48 -36.16
C ALA A 18 -67.11 24.47 -35.46
N ALA A 19 -68.31 24.90 -35.03
CA ALA A 19 -69.28 24.01 -34.39
C ALA A 19 -69.75 22.90 -35.34
N LYS A 20 -69.86 23.19 -36.64
CA LYS A 20 -70.16 22.18 -37.66
C LYS A 20 -69.02 21.18 -37.82
N LEU A 21 -67.78 21.65 -37.86
CA LEU A 21 -66.59 20.81 -37.96
C LEU A 21 -66.41 19.91 -36.72
N ASP A 22 -66.65 20.45 -35.52
CA ASP A 22 -66.61 19.68 -34.28
C ASP A 22 -67.67 18.57 -34.29
N LYS A 23 -68.88 18.89 -34.74
CA LYS A 23 -69.95 17.89 -34.86
C LYS A 23 -69.65 16.83 -35.92
N GLU A 24 -69.15 17.24 -37.08
CA GLU A 24 -68.73 16.30 -38.13
C GLU A 24 -67.55 15.42 -37.67
N LEU A 25 -66.66 15.95 -36.83
CA LEU A 25 -65.57 15.20 -36.22
C LEU A 25 -66.08 14.18 -35.20
N ASP A 26 -67.02 14.57 -34.33
CA ASP A 26 -67.64 13.66 -33.36
C ASP A 26 -68.41 12.53 -34.08
N ASP A 27 -69.24 12.89 -35.08
CA ASP A 27 -69.97 11.91 -35.90
C ASP A 27 -69.00 10.97 -36.63
N PHE A 28 -67.86 11.49 -37.11
CA PHE A 28 -66.81 10.69 -37.74
C PHE A 28 -66.13 9.75 -36.72
N ILE A 29 -65.76 10.22 -35.54
CA ILE A 29 -65.14 9.41 -34.48
C ILE A 29 -66.08 8.29 -34.03
N ASP A 30 -67.38 8.58 -33.87
CA ASP A 30 -68.36 7.56 -33.51
C ASP A 30 -68.65 6.56 -34.63
N SER A 31 -68.40 6.92 -35.89
CA SER A 31 -68.49 6.00 -37.03
C SER A 31 -67.32 5.02 -37.15
N LEU A 32 -66.19 5.29 -36.48
CA LEU A 32 -65.03 4.40 -36.49
C LEU A 32 -65.32 3.11 -35.72
N GLU A 33 -64.87 1.97 -36.26
CA GLU A 33 -64.92 0.69 -35.54
C GLU A 33 -64.14 0.81 -34.21
N LYS A 34 -64.86 0.82 -33.08
CA LYS A 34 -64.28 0.77 -31.74
C LYS A 34 -63.69 -0.61 -31.51
N ARG A 35 -62.47 -0.83 -31.99
CA ARG A 35 -61.69 -2.03 -31.66
C ARG A 35 -61.17 -1.87 -30.23
N PRO A 36 -61.40 -2.84 -29.32
CA PRO A 36 -60.74 -2.80 -28.03
C PRO A 36 -59.23 -2.74 -28.28
N TYR A 37 -58.54 -1.85 -27.56
CA TYR A 37 -57.10 -1.71 -27.63
C TYR A 37 -56.46 -2.93 -26.96
N THR A 38 -56.39 -4.05 -27.68
CA THR A 38 -55.93 -5.34 -27.15
C THR A 38 -54.41 -5.51 -27.20
N GLU A 39 -53.72 -4.71 -28.00
CA GLU A 39 -52.28 -4.85 -28.28
C GLU A 39 -51.38 -3.96 -27.41
N GLY A 40 -51.94 -3.03 -26.63
CA GLY A 40 -51.12 -2.19 -25.75
C GLY A 40 -51.20 -2.54 -24.28
N TRP A 41 -50.57 -1.71 -23.47
CA TRP A 41 -50.48 -1.97 -22.04
C TRP A 41 -51.86 -1.93 -21.38
N PRO A 42 -52.13 -2.83 -20.41
CA PRO A 42 -53.35 -2.77 -19.63
C PRO A 42 -53.50 -1.40 -18.94
N GLU A 43 -54.67 -0.79 -19.02
CA GLU A 43 -54.95 0.54 -18.43
C GLU A 43 -54.73 0.59 -16.90
N ASP A 44 -54.77 -0.56 -16.23
CA ASP A 44 -54.49 -0.65 -14.79
C ASP A 44 -53.01 -0.85 -14.45
N ARG A 45 -52.17 -1.27 -15.42
CA ARG A 45 -50.75 -1.64 -15.20
C ARG A 45 -49.76 -0.95 -16.15
N TRP A 46 -50.21 -0.01 -16.97
CA TRP A 46 -49.36 0.69 -17.95
C TRP A 46 -48.17 1.42 -17.31
N GLN A 47 -48.31 1.91 -16.07
CA GLN A 47 -47.20 2.57 -15.37
C GLN A 47 -46.07 1.58 -15.08
N GLU A 48 -46.40 0.38 -14.63
CA GLU A 48 -45.42 -0.69 -14.37
C GLU A 48 -44.74 -1.16 -15.66
N GLU A 49 -45.52 -1.36 -16.74
CA GLU A 49 -44.97 -1.74 -18.05
C GLU A 49 -44.09 -0.64 -18.65
N MET A 50 -44.47 0.63 -18.48
CA MET A 50 -43.67 1.78 -18.91
C MET A 50 -42.38 1.90 -18.12
N GLU A 51 -42.44 1.73 -16.79
CA GLU A 51 -41.25 1.72 -15.95
C GLU A 51 -40.30 0.58 -16.30
N LYS A 52 -40.83 -0.54 -16.79
CA LYS A 52 -40.07 -1.70 -17.31
C LYS A 52 -39.71 -1.59 -18.79
N HIS A 53 -40.02 -0.49 -19.47
CA HIS A 53 -39.73 -0.37 -20.90
C HIS A 53 -38.34 0.26 -21.15
N PRO A 54 -37.46 -0.35 -21.99
CA PRO A 54 -36.09 0.13 -22.24
C PRO A 54 -35.94 1.64 -22.47
N PHE A 55 -36.89 2.24 -23.20
CA PHE A 55 -36.86 3.67 -23.54
C PHE A 55 -37.30 4.60 -22.40
N PHE A 56 -38.09 4.11 -21.44
CA PHE A 56 -38.74 4.94 -20.41
C PHE A 56 -38.29 4.58 -18.99
N MET A 57 -37.53 3.51 -18.83
CA MET A 57 -36.87 3.11 -17.58
C MET A 57 -36.06 4.27 -16.99
N LYS A 58 -36.40 4.66 -15.75
CA LYS A 58 -35.63 5.65 -14.97
C LYS A 58 -34.52 5.03 -14.14
N LYS A 59 -34.61 3.71 -13.89
CA LYS A 59 -33.66 2.92 -13.11
C LYS A 59 -33.29 1.69 -13.91
N LEU A 60 -32.04 1.26 -13.79
CA LEU A 60 -31.63 -0.03 -14.34
C LEU A 60 -32.25 -1.16 -13.52
N PRO A 61 -32.68 -2.26 -14.14
CA PRO A 61 -33.14 -3.47 -13.44
C PRO A 61 -32.08 -3.98 -12.47
N GLU A 62 -32.50 -4.43 -11.29
CA GLU A 62 -31.59 -5.03 -10.31
C GLU A 62 -31.25 -6.48 -10.68
N ALA A 63 -30.09 -6.96 -10.20
CA ALA A 63 -29.61 -8.31 -10.53
C ALA A 63 -30.56 -9.38 -9.97
N GLY A 64 -31.30 -10.04 -10.86
CA GLY A 64 -32.28 -11.08 -10.53
C GLY A 64 -33.74 -10.73 -10.83
N GLU A 65 -34.02 -9.49 -11.25
CA GLU A 65 -35.34 -9.11 -11.76
C GLU A 65 -35.55 -9.64 -13.19
N GLU A 66 -36.79 -10.05 -13.52
CA GLU A 66 -37.15 -10.45 -14.88
C GLU A 66 -37.02 -9.25 -15.83
N LEU A 67 -36.15 -9.37 -16.82
CA LEU A 67 -35.99 -8.36 -17.86
C LEU A 67 -37.23 -8.35 -18.76
N ASN A 68 -37.68 -7.17 -19.16
CA ASN A 68 -38.71 -7.04 -20.19
C ASN A 68 -38.25 -7.77 -21.47
N PRO A 69 -39.11 -8.54 -22.15
CA PRO A 69 -38.76 -9.22 -23.41
C PRO A 69 -38.07 -8.32 -24.44
N LEU A 70 -38.41 -7.02 -24.47
CA LEU A 70 -37.74 -6.07 -25.35
C LEU A 70 -36.29 -5.78 -24.92
N MET A 71 -36.01 -5.69 -23.62
CA MET A 71 -34.64 -5.57 -23.10
C MET A 71 -33.83 -6.83 -23.41
N GLU A 72 -34.44 -8.01 -23.23
CA GLU A 72 -33.79 -9.28 -23.54
C GLU A 72 -33.46 -9.39 -25.04
N GLY A 73 -34.42 -9.04 -25.91
CA GLY A 73 -34.19 -9.02 -27.36
C GLY A 73 -33.08 -8.04 -27.77
N LEU A 74 -33.02 -6.85 -27.15
CA LEU A 74 -31.92 -5.90 -27.38
C LEU A 74 -30.57 -6.44 -26.89
N GLN A 75 -30.56 -7.16 -25.76
CA GLN A 75 -29.36 -7.78 -25.21
C GLN A 75 -28.86 -8.92 -26.11
N GLN A 76 -29.76 -9.75 -26.62
CA GLN A 76 -29.44 -10.82 -27.57
C GLN A 76 -28.88 -10.23 -28.86
N LEU A 77 -29.55 -9.24 -29.46
CA LEU A 77 -29.07 -8.59 -30.68
C LEU A 77 -27.66 -8.03 -30.52
N LYS A 78 -27.29 -7.57 -29.32
CA LYS A 78 -26.00 -6.94 -29.06
C LYS A 78 -24.88 -7.90 -28.66
N TYR A 79 -25.18 -8.95 -27.89
CA TYR A 79 -24.17 -9.80 -27.26
C TYR A 79 -24.30 -11.30 -27.56
N ASP A 80 -25.34 -11.73 -28.27
CA ASP A 80 -25.50 -13.15 -28.61
C ASP A 80 -24.41 -13.59 -29.60
N PRO A 81 -23.60 -14.61 -29.27
CA PRO A 81 -22.59 -15.18 -30.16
C PRO A 81 -23.14 -15.83 -31.43
N ASN A 82 -24.43 -16.19 -31.46
CA ASN A 82 -25.07 -16.81 -32.63
C ASN A 82 -25.54 -15.75 -33.65
N GLU A 83 -25.91 -14.57 -33.17
CA GLU A 83 -26.41 -13.47 -34.00
C GLU A 83 -25.29 -12.56 -34.52
N ASN A 84 -24.15 -12.49 -33.81
CA ASN A 84 -23.05 -11.58 -34.13
C ASN A 84 -21.75 -12.34 -34.42
N THR A 85 -20.96 -11.82 -35.34
CA THR A 85 -19.60 -12.32 -35.57
C THR A 85 -18.67 -11.99 -34.39
N PRO A 86 -17.62 -12.78 -34.13
CA PRO A 86 -16.66 -12.48 -33.06
C PRO A 86 -16.05 -11.07 -33.12
N GLU A 87 -15.88 -10.51 -34.34
CA GLU A 87 -15.43 -9.13 -34.52
C GLU A 87 -16.49 -8.10 -34.10
N GLU A 88 -17.76 -8.33 -34.44
CA GLU A 88 -18.88 -7.48 -34.03
C GLU A 88 -19.08 -7.50 -32.51
N LEU A 89 -19.04 -8.66 -31.86
CA LEU A 89 -19.08 -8.76 -30.40
C LEU A 89 -17.92 -7.98 -29.76
N ALA A 90 -16.69 -8.17 -30.24
CA ALA A 90 -15.53 -7.46 -29.72
C ALA A 90 -15.67 -5.93 -29.89
N ASN A 91 -16.27 -5.48 -31.00
CA ASN A 91 -16.57 -4.07 -31.22
C ASN A 91 -17.70 -3.56 -30.32
N ALA A 92 -18.75 -4.34 -30.08
CA ALA A 92 -19.81 -3.97 -29.15
C ALA A 92 -19.24 -3.72 -27.73
N TYR A 93 -18.45 -4.67 -27.23
CA TYR A 93 -17.75 -4.52 -25.94
C TYR A 93 -16.75 -3.35 -25.92
N LYS A 94 -16.07 -3.08 -27.04
CA LYS A 94 -15.20 -1.90 -27.19
C LYS A 94 -16.00 -0.60 -27.04
N GLU A 95 -17.17 -0.50 -27.68
CA GLU A 95 -18.02 0.68 -27.58
C GLU A 95 -18.60 0.86 -26.17
N ASP A 96 -18.96 -0.24 -25.49
CA ASP A 96 -19.38 -0.20 -24.09
C ASP A 96 -18.27 0.28 -23.16
N GLY A 97 -17.06 -0.22 -23.38
CA GLY A 97 -15.88 0.25 -22.66
C GLY A 97 -15.65 1.74 -22.91
N ASN A 98 -15.75 2.19 -24.16
CA ASN A 98 -15.58 3.60 -24.53
C ASN A 98 -16.66 4.50 -23.89
N PHE A 99 -17.91 4.03 -23.87
CA PHE A 99 -19.01 4.73 -23.22
C PHE A 99 -18.75 4.89 -21.72
N ASN A 100 -18.41 3.80 -21.03
CA ASN A 100 -18.08 3.85 -19.60
C ASN A 100 -16.85 4.71 -19.31
N PHE A 101 -15.84 4.65 -20.18
CA PHE A 101 -14.64 5.46 -20.05
C PHE A 101 -14.93 6.96 -20.16
N LYS A 102 -15.77 7.37 -21.12
CA LYS A 102 -16.23 8.78 -21.25
C LYS A 102 -16.94 9.27 -19.98
N HIS A 103 -17.71 8.40 -19.34
CA HIS A 103 -18.41 8.67 -18.08
C HIS A 103 -17.53 8.50 -16.83
N LYS A 104 -16.21 8.31 -16.99
CA LYS A 104 -15.23 8.08 -15.91
C LYS A 104 -15.49 6.83 -15.05
N ASN A 105 -16.34 5.93 -15.53
CA ASN A 105 -16.60 4.63 -14.91
C ASN A 105 -15.50 3.64 -15.31
N TYR A 106 -14.26 3.92 -14.89
CA TYR A 106 -13.08 3.17 -15.35
C TYR A 106 -13.12 1.67 -14.98
N ARG A 107 -13.72 1.31 -13.85
CA ARG A 107 -13.88 -0.10 -13.44
C ARG A 107 -14.79 -0.86 -14.42
N LEU A 108 -15.94 -0.29 -14.78
CA LEU A 108 -16.85 -0.88 -15.76
C LEU A 108 -16.22 -0.93 -17.15
N ALA A 109 -15.48 0.12 -17.53
CA ALA A 109 -14.74 0.13 -18.79
C ALA A 109 -13.72 -1.02 -18.87
N ILE A 110 -12.98 -1.29 -17.79
CA ILE A 110 -12.03 -2.43 -17.73
C ILE A 110 -12.75 -3.75 -17.91
N ILE A 111 -13.91 -3.94 -17.28
CA ILE A 111 -14.71 -5.16 -17.42
C ILE A 111 -15.13 -5.33 -18.88
N ALA A 112 -15.75 -4.30 -19.47
CA ALA A 112 -16.19 -4.33 -20.87
C ALA A 112 -15.03 -4.65 -21.84
N TYR A 113 -13.88 -3.98 -21.72
CA TYR A 113 -12.71 -4.28 -22.56
C TYR A 113 -12.17 -5.69 -22.32
N THR A 114 -12.28 -6.21 -21.09
CA THR A 114 -11.84 -7.57 -20.77
C THR A 114 -12.76 -8.62 -21.37
N GLU A 115 -14.08 -8.40 -21.35
CA GLU A 115 -15.03 -9.28 -22.06
C GLU A 115 -14.78 -9.25 -23.56
N GLY A 116 -14.55 -8.08 -24.16
CA GLY A 116 -14.17 -7.97 -25.57
C GLY A 116 -12.90 -8.76 -25.92
N LEU A 117 -11.88 -8.74 -25.05
CA LEU A 117 -10.65 -9.53 -25.26
C LEU A 117 -10.85 -11.04 -25.08
N LYS A 118 -11.84 -11.48 -24.31
CA LYS A 118 -12.16 -12.91 -24.15
C LYS A 118 -12.77 -13.53 -25.41
N ILE A 119 -13.48 -12.72 -26.21
CA ILE A 119 -14.09 -13.18 -27.47
C ILE A 119 -13.03 -13.70 -28.46
N LYS A 120 -11.79 -13.19 -28.42
CA LYS A 120 -10.69 -13.57 -29.31
C LYS A 120 -11.09 -13.54 -30.79
N CYS A 121 -11.45 -12.34 -31.25
CA CYS A 121 -11.94 -12.11 -32.62
C CYS A 121 -10.94 -12.46 -33.75
N GLY A 122 -9.67 -12.74 -33.42
CA GLY A 122 -8.64 -13.08 -34.40
C GLY A 122 -8.06 -11.88 -35.15
N ASN A 123 -8.52 -10.67 -34.84
CA ASN A 123 -8.07 -9.42 -35.46
C ASN A 123 -7.09 -8.67 -34.54
N PRO A 124 -5.78 -8.65 -34.86
CA PRO A 124 -4.77 -8.01 -34.03
C PRO A 124 -5.00 -6.51 -33.78
N ASN A 125 -5.66 -5.81 -34.71
CA ASN A 125 -5.91 -4.38 -34.56
C ASN A 125 -6.98 -4.07 -33.51
N ILE A 126 -8.03 -4.91 -33.44
CA ILE A 126 -9.09 -4.80 -32.44
C ILE A 126 -8.52 -5.14 -31.06
N ASP A 127 -7.77 -6.24 -30.96
CA ASP A 127 -7.12 -6.65 -29.71
C ASP A 127 -6.13 -5.59 -29.20
N ALA A 128 -5.30 -5.02 -30.08
CA ALA A 128 -4.39 -3.93 -29.73
C ALA A 128 -5.14 -2.70 -29.21
N THR A 129 -6.28 -2.36 -29.83
CA THR A 129 -7.11 -1.21 -29.43
C THR A 129 -7.78 -1.43 -28.08
N LEU A 130 -8.36 -2.63 -27.86
CA LEU A 130 -8.97 -3.02 -26.59
C LEU A 130 -7.93 -3.01 -25.45
N LEU A 131 -6.74 -3.58 -25.67
CA LEU A 131 -5.65 -3.57 -24.70
C LEU A 131 -5.18 -2.15 -24.38
N ASN A 132 -4.99 -1.31 -25.41
CA ASN A 132 -4.64 0.08 -25.20
C ASN A 132 -5.71 0.81 -24.38
N ASN A 133 -6.99 0.66 -24.71
CA ASN A 133 -8.06 1.34 -23.99
C ASN A 133 -8.22 0.82 -22.55
N ARG A 134 -8.05 -0.48 -22.32
CA ARG A 134 -7.99 -1.08 -20.98
C ARG A 134 -6.80 -0.55 -20.18
N SER A 135 -5.64 -0.40 -20.81
CA SER A 135 -4.47 0.26 -20.22
C SER A 135 -4.78 1.69 -19.80
N ALA A 136 -5.51 2.46 -20.62
CA ALA A 136 -5.93 3.82 -20.25
C ALA A 136 -6.78 3.80 -18.97
N ALA A 137 -7.78 2.92 -18.91
CA ALA A 137 -8.67 2.82 -17.76
C ALA A 137 -7.90 2.41 -16.49
N ASN A 138 -6.98 1.45 -16.60
CA ASN A 138 -6.08 1.07 -15.51
C ASN A 138 -5.16 2.22 -15.06
N TYR A 139 -4.65 3.02 -16.00
CA TYR A 139 -3.82 4.19 -15.69
C TYR A 139 -4.60 5.23 -14.88
N PHE A 140 -5.84 5.55 -15.27
CA PHE A 140 -6.69 6.48 -14.51
C PHE A 140 -7.06 5.96 -13.11
N LEU A 141 -7.13 4.63 -12.93
CA LEU A 141 -7.26 3.99 -11.62
C LEU A 141 -5.95 3.89 -10.83
N LYS A 142 -4.83 4.41 -11.35
CA LYS A 142 -3.47 4.30 -10.78
C LYS A 142 -2.94 2.86 -10.68
N ASN A 143 -3.51 1.93 -11.43
CA ASN A 143 -3.03 0.56 -11.58
C ASN A 143 -1.88 0.51 -12.60
N TYR A 144 -0.79 1.22 -12.32
CA TYR A 144 0.26 1.47 -13.31
C TYR A 144 0.96 0.21 -13.83
N ARG A 145 1.10 -0.83 -12.99
CA ARG A 145 1.69 -2.12 -13.42
C ARG A 145 0.77 -2.84 -14.41
N SER A 146 -0.53 -2.91 -14.12
CA SER A 146 -1.51 -3.53 -15.02
C SER A 146 -1.64 -2.74 -16.33
N ALA A 147 -1.65 -1.41 -16.25
CA ALA A 147 -1.64 -0.55 -17.43
C ALA A 147 -0.38 -0.76 -18.29
N LEU A 148 0.80 -0.89 -17.67
CA LEU A 148 2.04 -1.17 -18.40
C LEU A 148 1.95 -2.51 -19.14
N ILE A 149 1.51 -3.56 -18.46
CA ILE A 149 1.35 -4.90 -19.06
C ILE A 149 0.42 -4.83 -20.27
N ASP A 150 -0.74 -4.20 -20.12
CA ASP A 150 -1.72 -4.03 -21.21
C ASP A 150 -1.13 -3.24 -22.40
N SER A 151 -0.39 -2.16 -22.13
CA SER A 151 0.31 -1.39 -23.17
C SER A 151 1.37 -2.23 -23.88
N GLU A 152 2.18 -3.01 -23.15
CA GLU A 152 3.20 -3.89 -23.72
C GLU A 152 2.58 -4.99 -24.59
N TRP A 153 1.45 -5.57 -24.18
CA TRP A 153 0.70 -6.51 -25.01
C TRP A 153 0.15 -5.84 -26.26
N ALA A 154 -0.43 -4.64 -26.17
CA ALA A 154 -0.89 -3.89 -27.34
C ALA A 154 0.26 -3.64 -28.34
N LEU A 155 1.47 -3.37 -27.85
CA LEU A 155 2.67 -3.18 -28.68
C LEU A 155 3.16 -4.48 -29.34
N LYS A 156 2.88 -5.65 -28.78
CA LYS A 156 3.17 -6.93 -29.46
C LYS A 156 2.29 -7.14 -30.68
N TYR A 157 1.02 -6.74 -30.61
CA TYR A 157 0.09 -6.80 -31.75
C TYR A 157 0.36 -5.69 -32.76
N LYS A 158 0.61 -4.47 -32.27
CA LYS A 158 0.91 -3.30 -33.10
C LYS A 158 2.15 -2.56 -32.57
N PRO A 159 3.36 -2.91 -33.06
CA PRO A 159 4.60 -2.26 -32.62
C PRO A 159 4.66 -0.76 -32.89
N ASP A 160 3.94 -0.31 -33.92
CA ASP A 160 3.85 1.09 -34.34
C ASP A 160 2.65 1.82 -33.71
N TYR A 161 2.33 1.53 -32.44
CA TYR A 161 1.19 2.14 -31.76
C TYR A 161 1.63 3.24 -30.79
N ASP A 162 1.74 4.46 -31.30
CA ASP A 162 2.25 5.61 -30.53
C ASP A 162 1.46 5.88 -29.23
N LYS A 163 0.13 5.69 -29.24
CA LYS A 163 -0.71 5.84 -28.04
C LYS A 163 -0.37 4.82 -26.95
N ALA A 164 0.00 3.59 -27.32
CA ALA A 164 0.42 2.57 -26.38
C ALA A 164 1.86 2.81 -25.90
N LEU A 165 2.76 3.24 -26.79
CA LEU A 165 4.14 3.60 -26.44
C LEU A 165 4.18 4.73 -25.40
N ILE A 166 3.44 5.82 -25.62
CA ILE A 166 3.45 6.95 -24.68
C ILE A 166 2.82 6.57 -23.34
N ARG A 167 1.77 5.73 -23.37
CA ARG A 167 1.15 5.23 -22.13
C ARG A 167 2.10 4.31 -21.36
N ALA A 168 2.82 3.43 -22.05
CA ALA A 168 3.87 2.62 -21.42
C ALA A 168 4.96 3.49 -20.79
N ALA A 169 5.40 4.56 -21.47
CA ALA A 169 6.36 5.51 -20.92
C ALA A 169 5.85 6.19 -19.64
N TYR A 170 4.60 6.68 -19.64
CA TYR A 170 3.97 7.26 -18.43
C TYR A 170 3.85 6.23 -17.30
N CYS A 171 3.42 5.00 -17.59
CA CYS A 171 3.34 3.95 -16.57
C CYS A 171 4.71 3.63 -15.97
N CYS A 172 5.74 3.51 -16.82
CA CYS A 172 7.13 3.29 -16.41
C CYS A 172 7.67 4.43 -15.53
N PHE A 173 7.32 5.69 -15.85
CA PHE A 173 7.67 6.84 -15.03
C PHE A 173 7.06 6.75 -13.63
N GLU A 174 5.76 6.46 -13.53
CA GLU A 174 5.04 6.35 -12.24
C GLU A 174 5.58 5.20 -11.35
N ILE A 175 5.95 4.07 -11.95
CA ILE A 175 6.57 2.94 -11.22
C ILE A 175 8.09 3.10 -11.01
N LYS A 176 8.65 4.27 -11.35
CA LYS A 176 10.08 4.60 -11.25
C LYS A 176 11.02 3.70 -12.06
N GLN A 177 10.52 3.03 -13.09
CA GLN A 177 11.32 2.31 -14.09
C GLN A 177 11.77 3.27 -15.20
N TYR A 178 12.59 4.25 -14.83
CA TYR A 178 12.97 5.35 -15.73
C TYR A 178 13.72 4.90 -16.97
N GLU A 179 14.51 3.83 -16.90
CA GLU A 179 15.27 3.33 -18.05
C GLU A 179 14.33 2.85 -19.18
N LYS A 180 13.31 2.07 -18.82
CA LYS A 180 12.28 1.64 -19.78
C LYS A 180 11.47 2.82 -20.30
N ALA A 181 11.14 3.78 -19.44
CA ALA A 181 10.41 4.99 -19.85
C ALA A 181 11.20 5.79 -20.92
N ILE A 182 12.52 5.96 -20.71
CA ILE A 182 13.41 6.62 -21.67
C ILE A 182 13.42 5.86 -23.00
N HIS A 183 13.55 4.53 -22.95
CA HIS A 183 13.50 3.71 -24.17
C HIS A 183 12.21 3.93 -24.97
N TYR A 184 11.05 3.92 -24.32
CA TYR A 184 9.78 4.16 -25.03
C TYR A 184 9.71 5.58 -25.61
N CYS A 185 10.18 6.59 -24.87
CA CYS A 185 10.27 7.96 -25.37
C CYS A 185 11.20 8.05 -26.60
N ASP A 186 12.35 7.37 -26.57
CA ASP A 186 13.31 7.36 -27.68
C ASP A 186 12.74 6.71 -28.94
N ILE A 187 11.90 5.67 -28.81
CA ILE A 187 11.20 5.08 -29.96
C ILE A 187 10.25 6.10 -30.61
N ILE A 188 9.47 6.83 -29.81
CA ILE A 188 8.50 7.82 -30.30
C ILE A 188 9.26 8.98 -30.98
N LEU A 189 10.27 9.53 -30.30
CA LEU A 189 11.05 10.68 -30.78
C LEU A 189 11.86 10.39 -32.04
N LYS A 190 12.21 9.12 -32.30
CA LYS A 190 12.82 8.70 -33.57
C LYS A 190 11.87 8.81 -34.75
N LYS A 191 10.56 8.65 -34.54
CA LYS A 191 9.56 8.74 -35.61
C LYS A 191 9.11 10.17 -35.83
N ASN A 192 8.69 10.84 -34.77
CA ASN A 192 8.17 12.19 -34.81
C ASN A 192 8.64 12.97 -33.58
N PHE A 193 9.02 14.23 -33.80
CA PHE A 193 9.34 15.12 -32.70
C PHE A 193 8.05 15.52 -31.96
N ASP A 194 7.99 15.19 -30.68
CA ASP A 194 6.90 15.57 -29.78
C ASP A 194 7.46 16.23 -28.52
N THR A 195 6.94 17.42 -28.19
CA THR A 195 7.36 18.21 -27.04
C THR A 195 7.03 17.48 -25.73
N GLN A 196 5.85 16.86 -25.62
CA GLN A 196 5.42 16.19 -24.39
C GLN A 196 6.31 14.96 -24.08
N THR A 197 6.61 14.16 -25.10
CA THR A 197 7.51 13.01 -24.98
C THR A 197 8.93 13.44 -24.61
N THR A 198 9.42 14.56 -25.17
CA THR A 198 10.74 15.11 -24.83
C THR A 198 10.81 15.55 -23.36
N GLU A 199 9.77 16.23 -22.86
CA GLU A 199 9.68 16.61 -21.45
C GLU A 199 9.62 15.40 -20.52
N LEU A 200 8.82 14.38 -20.85
CA LEU A 200 8.73 13.14 -20.09
C LEU A 200 10.10 12.44 -20.01
N ARG A 201 10.82 12.38 -21.13
CA ARG A 201 12.17 11.83 -21.20
C ARG A 201 13.13 12.58 -20.27
N CYS A 202 13.13 13.92 -20.32
CA CYS A 202 13.95 14.75 -19.42
C CYS A 202 13.63 14.49 -17.94
N LYS A 203 12.34 14.36 -17.58
CA LYS A 203 11.91 13.99 -16.23
C LYS A 203 12.43 12.60 -15.83
N CYS A 204 12.38 11.62 -16.72
CA CYS A 204 12.91 10.27 -16.47
C CYS A 204 14.43 10.28 -16.27
N VAL A 205 15.19 11.02 -17.08
CA VAL A 205 16.66 11.14 -16.94
C VAL A 205 17.02 11.76 -15.58
N ARG A 206 16.30 12.81 -15.16
CA ARG A 206 16.50 13.41 -13.83
C ARG A 206 16.17 12.41 -12.71
N GLY A 207 15.01 11.76 -12.79
CA GLY A 207 14.59 10.75 -11.82
C GLY A 207 15.56 9.58 -11.70
N ARG A 208 16.15 9.11 -12.82
CA ARG A 208 17.18 8.07 -12.82
C ARG A 208 18.42 8.48 -12.04
N LYS A 209 18.94 9.70 -12.30
CA LYS A 209 20.12 10.22 -11.57
C LYS A 209 19.84 10.36 -10.07
N GLU A 210 18.64 10.77 -9.69
CA GLU A 210 18.22 10.87 -8.28
C GLU A 210 18.16 9.50 -7.59
N LEU A 211 17.59 8.48 -8.25
CA LEU A 211 17.58 7.11 -7.72
C LEU A 211 18.99 6.55 -7.56
N GLU A 212 19.85 6.70 -8.56
CA GLU A 212 21.25 6.25 -8.49
C GLU A 212 22.00 6.94 -7.34
N ARG A 213 21.80 8.25 -7.16
CA ARG A 213 22.39 9.01 -6.05
C ARG A 213 21.92 8.49 -4.70
N ASN A 214 20.61 8.26 -4.54
CA ASN A 214 20.04 7.77 -3.29
C ASN A 214 20.49 6.33 -2.99
N ALA A 215 20.56 5.47 -3.99
CA ALA A 215 21.09 4.11 -3.85
C ALA A 215 22.56 4.10 -3.40
N ARG A 216 23.41 4.97 -3.98
CA ARG A 216 24.81 5.12 -3.56
C ARG A 216 24.95 5.59 -2.11
N LYS A 217 24.12 6.56 -1.71
CA LYS A 217 24.10 7.05 -0.32
C LYS A 217 23.69 5.94 0.64
N GLN A 218 22.61 5.22 0.33
CA GLN A 218 22.13 4.13 1.17
C GLN A 218 23.19 3.01 1.29
N LYS A 219 23.79 2.61 0.17
CA LYS A 219 24.86 1.61 0.17
C LYS A 219 26.03 2.01 1.05
N LYS A 220 26.44 3.27 1.02
CA LYS A 220 27.53 3.78 1.88
C LYS A 220 27.15 3.71 3.36
N VAL A 221 25.93 4.09 3.73
CA VAL A 221 25.43 4.00 5.11
C VAL A 221 25.39 2.53 5.57
N ASP A 222 24.92 1.62 4.71
CA ASP A 222 24.85 0.20 5.01
C ASP A 222 26.25 -0.43 5.15
N GLU A 223 27.21 -0.04 4.29
CA GLU A 223 28.62 -0.45 4.36
C GLU A 223 29.32 0.08 5.62
N GLU A 224 29.10 1.34 5.98
CA GLU A 224 29.60 1.95 7.23
C GLU A 224 29.02 1.22 8.45
N LYS A 225 27.72 0.91 8.45
CA LYS A 225 27.05 0.14 9.50
C LYS A 225 27.64 -1.28 9.61
N THR A 226 27.75 -1.98 8.50
CA THR A 226 28.30 -3.35 8.45
C THR A 226 29.74 -3.39 8.95
N THR A 227 30.54 -2.37 8.58
CA THR A 227 31.94 -2.26 9.02
C THR A 227 32.04 -2.04 10.53
N LYS A 228 31.19 -1.17 11.10
CA LYS A 228 31.09 -0.98 12.55
C LYS A 228 30.64 -2.26 13.27
N GLU A 229 29.67 -2.98 12.71
CA GLU A 229 29.18 -4.25 13.27
C GLU A 229 30.26 -5.33 13.26
N VAL A 230 31.02 -5.47 12.17
CA VAL A 230 32.14 -6.41 12.07
C VAL A 230 33.28 -6.04 13.03
N ALA A 231 33.61 -4.75 13.15
CA ALA A 231 34.62 -4.27 14.09
C ALA A 231 34.22 -4.56 15.55
N LEU A 232 32.95 -4.31 15.89
CA LEU A 232 32.38 -4.59 17.22
C LEU A 232 32.45 -6.09 17.54
N LEU A 233 31.97 -6.96 16.64
CA LEU A 233 32.03 -8.40 16.85
C LEU A 233 33.46 -8.91 16.96
N GLY A 234 34.37 -8.40 16.12
CA GLY A 234 35.80 -8.72 16.20
C GLY A 234 36.42 -8.34 17.54
N ARG A 235 36.08 -7.15 18.08
CA ARG A 235 36.55 -6.70 19.39
C ARG A 235 36.00 -7.58 20.52
N ILE A 236 34.70 -7.91 20.51
CA ILE A 236 34.08 -8.75 21.55
C ILE A 236 34.71 -10.14 21.58
N LEU A 237 34.91 -10.76 20.41
CA LEU A 237 35.55 -12.08 20.30
C LEU A 237 37.01 -12.05 20.77
N ASN A 238 37.78 -11.02 20.40
CA ASN A 238 39.16 -10.84 20.83
C ASN A 238 39.28 -10.58 22.35
N SER A 239 38.28 -9.97 22.97
CA SER A 239 38.25 -9.74 24.42
C SER A 239 38.00 -11.02 25.22
N GLY A 240 37.74 -12.18 24.60
CA GLY A 240 37.58 -13.45 25.31
C GLY A 240 36.30 -13.54 26.17
N ILE A 241 35.32 -12.67 25.92
CA ILE A 241 34.05 -12.63 26.65
C ILE A 241 33.20 -13.83 26.22
N ASN A 242 32.66 -14.56 27.21
CA ASN A 242 31.84 -15.74 26.94
C ASN A 242 30.41 -15.32 26.57
N LEU A 243 30.10 -15.32 25.28
CA LEU A 243 28.77 -15.03 24.75
C LEU A 243 27.93 -16.32 24.75
N ASP A 244 26.73 -16.26 25.34
CA ASP A 244 25.76 -17.36 25.26
C ASP A 244 25.29 -17.60 23.80
N SER A 245 25.42 -16.59 22.94
CA SER A 245 25.19 -16.72 21.50
C SER A 245 26.01 -15.71 20.67
N ALA A 246 26.56 -16.16 19.54
CA ALA A 246 27.46 -15.39 18.70
C ALA A 246 26.76 -14.45 17.68
N LYS A 247 25.49 -14.09 17.90
CA LYS A 247 24.71 -13.26 16.96
C LYS A 247 24.42 -11.87 17.56
N LEU A 248 24.62 -10.82 16.77
CA LEU A 248 24.38 -9.43 17.16
C LEU A 248 22.91 -9.14 17.54
N GLU A 249 21.96 -9.86 16.93
CA GLU A 249 20.53 -9.75 17.28
C GLU A 249 20.24 -10.11 18.74
N ASN A 250 21.06 -10.98 19.32
CA ASN A 250 20.95 -11.42 20.72
C ASN A 250 21.73 -10.52 21.69
N LEU A 251 22.40 -9.47 21.19
CA LEU A 251 23.09 -8.47 22.01
C LEU A 251 22.22 -7.22 22.28
N LYS A 252 20.97 -7.23 21.82
CA LYS A 252 20.01 -6.17 22.14
C LYS A 252 19.51 -6.32 23.58
N PRO A 253 19.57 -5.26 24.40
CA PRO A 253 18.96 -5.27 25.72
C PRO A 253 17.47 -5.59 25.63
N GLN A 254 17.02 -6.52 26.47
CA GLN A 254 15.59 -6.88 26.56
C GLN A 254 14.78 -5.89 27.40
N VAL A 255 15.47 -4.96 28.05
CA VAL A 255 14.89 -3.99 28.97
C VAL A 255 14.61 -2.68 28.22
N PRO A 256 13.37 -2.15 28.23
CA PRO A 256 13.00 -0.93 27.50
C PRO A 256 13.92 0.27 27.76
N GLU A 257 14.33 0.46 29.02
CA GLU A 257 15.20 1.55 29.49
C GLU A 257 16.60 1.51 28.87
N LEU A 258 17.04 0.34 28.39
CA LEU A 258 18.33 0.12 27.75
C LEU A 258 18.20 -0.22 26.25
N ALA A 259 16.99 -0.25 25.69
CA ALA A 259 16.74 -0.73 24.33
C ALA A 259 17.51 0.04 23.25
N ASP A 260 17.73 1.34 23.47
CA ASP A 260 18.48 2.23 22.58
C ASP A 260 20.01 2.24 22.86
N HIS A 261 20.43 1.66 23.99
CA HIS A 261 21.82 1.64 24.45
C HIS A 261 22.44 0.25 24.28
N MET A 262 22.61 -0.18 23.03
CA MET A 262 23.28 -1.45 22.73
C MET A 262 24.80 -1.32 22.90
N VAL A 263 25.47 -2.46 23.14
CA VAL A 263 26.94 -2.53 23.12
C VAL A 263 27.50 -1.91 21.85
N HIS A 264 28.47 -1.01 22.02
CA HIS A 264 29.09 -0.30 20.91
C HIS A 264 30.57 -0.02 21.21
N LEU A 265 31.30 0.38 20.17
CA LEU A 265 32.69 0.81 20.28
C LEU A 265 32.74 2.33 20.43
N ASN A 266 33.43 2.79 21.47
CA ASN A 266 33.81 4.19 21.64
C ASN A 266 35.34 4.27 21.71
N GLU A 267 36.00 4.95 20.76
CA GLU A 267 37.46 5.05 20.69
C GLU A 267 38.21 3.70 20.89
N ASP A 268 37.73 2.64 20.22
CA ASP A 268 38.22 1.24 20.33
C ASP A 268 38.01 0.51 21.67
N LYS A 269 37.32 1.15 22.62
CA LYS A 269 36.86 0.56 23.89
C LYS A 269 35.43 0.03 23.77
N LEU A 270 35.15 -1.06 24.48
CA LEU A 270 33.81 -1.65 24.49
C LEU A 270 32.97 -0.95 25.55
N VAL A 271 31.83 -0.38 25.15
CA VAL A 271 30.87 0.22 26.06
C VAL A 271 29.66 -0.69 26.16
N TRP A 272 29.33 -1.09 27.39
CA TRP A 272 28.22 -2.00 27.68
C TRP A 272 27.10 -1.30 28.44
N PRO A 273 25.83 -1.62 28.15
CA PRO A 273 24.72 -1.31 29.04
C PRO A 273 24.71 -2.30 30.21
N VAL A 274 24.72 -1.82 31.45
CA VAL A 274 24.84 -2.67 32.65
C VAL A 274 23.62 -2.50 33.56
N ILE A 275 23.16 -3.59 34.16
CA ILE A 275 22.08 -3.60 35.15
C ILE A 275 22.67 -3.87 36.53
N PHE A 276 22.39 -3.00 37.48
CA PHE A 276 22.62 -3.24 38.90
C PHE A 276 21.31 -3.60 39.57
N THR A 277 21.31 -4.66 40.36
CA THR A 277 20.12 -5.14 41.06
C THR A 277 20.34 -5.09 42.56
N TYR A 278 19.32 -4.63 43.28
CA TYR A 278 19.30 -4.51 44.74
C TYR A 278 18.19 -5.41 45.29
N PRO A 279 18.43 -6.72 45.49
CA PRO A 279 17.36 -7.67 45.80
C PRO A 279 16.65 -7.40 47.13
N GLU A 280 17.34 -6.78 48.10
CA GLU A 280 16.76 -6.40 49.40
C GLU A 280 15.54 -5.49 49.23
N TYR A 281 15.63 -4.53 48.31
CA TYR A 281 14.57 -3.56 48.03
C TYR A 281 13.83 -3.83 46.72
N ARG A 282 14.25 -4.84 45.94
CA ARG A 282 13.73 -5.18 44.60
C ARG A 282 13.81 -4.01 43.62
N VAL A 283 14.87 -3.22 43.74
CA VAL A 283 15.17 -2.08 42.86
C VAL A 283 16.23 -2.49 41.84
N MET A 284 16.19 -1.89 40.66
CA MET A 284 17.20 -2.04 39.62
C MET A 284 17.65 -0.66 39.16
N ASP A 285 18.95 -0.50 38.93
CA ASP A 285 19.54 0.66 38.28
C ASP A 285 20.10 0.27 36.91
N PHE A 286 19.94 1.17 35.94
CA PHE A 286 20.33 0.97 34.55
C PHE A 286 21.45 1.93 34.19
N ILE A 287 22.64 1.38 33.95
CA ILE A 287 23.81 2.12 33.49
C ILE A 287 23.85 2.00 31.97
N GLN A 288 23.65 3.11 31.28
CA GLN A 288 23.58 3.14 29.81
C GLN A 288 24.95 2.96 29.15
N GLU A 289 25.99 3.51 29.77
CA GLU A 289 27.36 3.51 29.24
C GLU A 289 28.35 3.11 30.34
N PHE A 290 28.85 1.87 30.26
CA PHE A 290 29.91 1.35 31.13
C PHE A 290 31.09 0.88 30.27
N GLN A 291 32.24 1.56 30.35
CA GLN A 291 33.43 1.17 29.57
C GLN A 291 34.10 -0.09 30.14
N ASP A 292 34.68 -0.94 29.30
CA ASP A 292 35.30 -2.19 29.74
C ASP A 292 36.52 -2.01 30.66
N ASP A 293 37.15 -0.84 30.64
CA ASP A 293 38.24 -0.43 31.51
C ASP A 293 37.82 0.34 32.77
N ASP A 294 36.55 0.72 32.89
CA ASP A 294 36.03 1.35 34.11
C ASP A 294 35.98 0.34 35.27
N CYS A 295 36.38 0.79 36.46
CA CYS A 295 36.20 0.05 37.70
C CYS A 295 34.78 0.21 38.24
N PHE A 296 34.25 -0.82 38.91
CA PHE A 296 32.93 -0.75 39.54
C PHE A 296 32.83 0.39 40.56
N TYR A 297 33.91 0.68 41.30
CA TYR A 297 33.94 1.79 42.26
C TYR A 297 33.50 3.13 41.63
N MET A 298 33.95 3.45 40.41
CA MET A 298 33.65 4.73 39.75
C MET A 298 32.15 4.91 39.51
N HIS A 299 31.47 3.83 39.09
CA HIS A 299 30.03 3.85 38.86
C HIS A 299 29.25 3.79 40.17
N LEU A 300 29.69 3.01 41.16
CA LEU A 300 29.06 2.93 42.48
C LEU A 300 29.16 4.25 43.26
N GLU A 301 30.29 4.95 43.17
CA GLU A 301 30.47 6.28 43.79
C GLU A 301 29.49 7.30 43.22
N ARG A 302 29.27 7.27 41.90
CA ARG A 302 28.29 8.13 41.25
C ARG A 302 26.84 7.77 41.61
N ILE A 303 26.52 6.48 41.66
CA ILE A 303 25.16 6.01 42.00
C ILE A 303 24.81 6.35 43.45
N PHE A 304 25.77 6.19 44.37
CA PHE A 304 25.57 6.42 45.81
C PHE A 304 26.05 7.79 46.29
N GLU A 305 26.32 8.73 45.38
CA GLU A 305 26.65 10.12 45.72
C GLU A 305 25.49 10.78 46.50
N VAL A 306 24.26 10.50 46.06
CA VAL A 306 23.02 10.89 46.73
C VAL A 306 22.37 9.62 47.28
N ALA A 307 22.11 9.61 48.59
CA ALA A 307 21.39 8.51 49.22
C ALA A 307 20.03 8.34 48.54
N ALA A 308 19.77 7.14 48.03
CA ALA A 308 18.54 6.85 47.33
C ALA A 308 17.34 6.88 48.28
N ASP A 309 16.18 7.32 47.80
CA ASP A 309 14.96 7.45 48.62
C ASP A 309 14.48 6.11 49.22
N TRP A 310 14.85 4.99 48.59
CA TRP A 310 14.55 3.64 49.06
C TRP A 310 15.51 3.14 50.14
N ASP A 311 16.69 3.73 50.30
CA ASP A 311 17.67 3.38 51.34
C ASP A 311 17.46 4.24 52.60
N ILE A 312 16.33 4.00 53.28
CA ILE A 312 15.89 4.76 54.46
C ILE A 312 16.97 4.76 55.56
N ASP A 313 17.66 3.63 55.73
CA ASP A 313 18.70 3.44 56.74
C ASP A 313 20.10 3.92 56.30
N LYS A 314 20.23 4.40 55.05
CA LYS A 314 21.48 4.88 54.44
C LYS A 314 22.62 3.86 54.53
N LYS A 315 22.30 2.58 54.31
CA LYS A 315 23.23 1.46 54.42
C LYS A 315 24.05 1.24 53.15
N TYR A 316 23.59 1.70 52.00
CA TYR A 316 24.25 1.51 50.71
C TYR A 316 25.32 2.57 50.48
N VAL A 317 26.46 2.40 51.15
CA VAL A 317 27.66 3.22 51.00
C VAL A 317 28.72 2.43 50.24
N VAL A 318 29.47 3.08 49.33
CA VAL A 318 30.47 2.44 48.45
C VAL A 318 31.46 1.51 49.21
N LYS A 319 31.83 1.85 50.45
CA LYS A 319 32.77 1.05 51.27
C LYS A 319 32.14 -0.23 51.83
N ASP A 320 30.83 -0.18 52.05
CA ASP A 320 30.05 -1.21 52.72
C ASP A 320 29.29 -2.09 51.73
N VAL A 321 29.26 -1.74 50.44
CA VAL A 321 28.64 -2.59 49.42
C VAL A 321 29.60 -3.64 48.87
N GLN A 322 29.02 -4.77 48.48
CA GLN A 322 29.69 -5.87 47.82
C GLN A 322 28.94 -6.19 46.52
N VAL A 323 29.68 -6.27 45.41
CA VAL A 323 29.15 -6.61 44.09
C VAL A 323 29.29 -8.11 43.87
N TYR A 324 28.30 -8.68 43.20
CA TYR A 324 28.25 -10.09 42.86
C TYR A 324 27.76 -10.28 41.41
N PHE A 325 28.11 -11.41 40.79
CA PHE A 325 27.47 -11.89 39.57
C PHE A 325 26.96 -13.32 39.72
N GLU A 326 25.96 -13.68 38.93
CA GLU A 326 25.46 -15.06 38.81
C GLU A 326 26.22 -15.80 37.70
N GLY A 327 26.89 -16.89 38.06
CA GLY A 327 27.63 -17.73 37.13
C GLY A 327 26.76 -18.72 36.36
N ARG A 328 27.36 -19.44 35.39
CA ARG A 328 26.67 -20.47 34.58
C ARG A 328 26.08 -21.62 35.39
N ASP A 329 26.67 -21.89 36.53
CA ASP A 329 26.28 -22.90 37.52
C ASP A 329 25.16 -22.41 38.46
N ASN A 330 24.62 -21.21 38.24
CA ASN A 330 23.71 -20.50 39.13
C ASN A 330 24.31 -20.19 40.51
N GLN A 331 25.64 -20.30 40.68
CA GLN A 331 26.33 -19.85 41.88
C GLN A 331 26.62 -18.35 41.80
N ILE A 332 26.80 -17.74 42.97
CA ILE A 332 27.05 -16.31 43.09
C ILE A 332 28.53 -16.10 43.37
N TYR A 333 29.18 -15.27 42.58
CA TYR A 333 30.61 -14.98 42.68
C TYR A 333 30.84 -13.53 43.10
N PRO A 334 31.68 -13.26 44.12
CA PRO A 334 32.00 -11.91 44.54
C PRO A 334 32.89 -11.20 43.51
N VAL A 335 32.61 -9.92 43.30
CA VAL A 335 33.39 -9.00 42.47
C VAL A 335 33.95 -7.91 43.36
N HIS A 336 35.25 -7.64 43.24
CA HIS A 336 35.86 -6.52 43.95
C HIS A 336 35.56 -5.21 43.23
N ALA A 337 35.24 -4.15 43.98
CA ALA A 337 34.91 -2.85 43.39
C ALA A 337 36.05 -2.24 42.54
N ASP A 338 37.31 -2.65 42.81
CA ASP A 338 38.50 -2.22 42.09
C ASP A 338 38.70 -2.95 40.75
N GLN A 339 37.96 -4.03 40.49
CA GLN A 339 38.05 -4.75 39.22
C GLN A 339 37.37 -3.96 38.11
N THR A 340 37.87 -4.11 36.89
CA THR A 340 37.23 -3.53 35.70
C THR A 340 36.10 -4.43 35.20
N LEU A 341 35.12 -3.85 34.51
CA LEU A 341 34.04 -4.63 33.89
C LEU A 341 34.59 -5.71 32.95
N GLY A 342 35.58 -5.36 32.12
CA GLY A 342 36.22 -6.29 31.19
C GLY A 342 36.83 -7.50 31.90
N ALA A 343 37.51 -7.30 33.04
CA ALA A 343 38.10 -8.39 33.81
C ALA A 343 37.05 -9.37 34.36
N VAL A 344 35.88 -8.87 34.75
CA VAL A 344 34.78 -9.71 35.24
C VAL A 344 34.09 -10.45 34.10
N LEU A 345 33.86 -9.79 32.96
CA LEU A 345 33.26 -10.40 31.77
C LEU A 345 34.15 -11.48 31.12
N MET A 346 35.47 -11.38 31.30
CA MET A 346 36.44 -12.40 30.87
C MET A 346 36.43 -13.66 31.76
N ASN A 347 35.79 -13.63 32.93
CA ASN A 347 35.76 -14.78 33.82
C ASN A 347 34.98 -15.93 33.18
N ARG A 348 35.55 -17.14 33.16
CA ARG A 348 34.93 -18.34 32.56
C ARG A 348 33.56 -18.68 33.16
N GLY A 349 33.33 -18.30 34.41
CA GLY A 349 32.06 -18.50 35.10
C GLY A 349 30.96 -17.53 34.68
N TYR A 350 31.32 -16.36 34.13
CA TYR A 350 30.36 -15.34 33.73
C TYR A 350 29.72 -15.67 32.38
N VAL A 351 28.40 -15.49 32.28
CA VAL A 351 27.65 -15.68 31.02
C VAL A 351 26.90 -14.41 30.71
N LEU A 352 27.23 -13.80 29.57
CA LEU A 352 26.54 -12.61 29.12
C LEU A 352 25.17 -12.97 28.53
N LYS A 353 24.10 -12.53 29.19
CA LYS A 353 22.71 -12.71 28.75
C LYS A 353 22.25 -11.45 28.00
N ALA A 354 21.68 -11.61 26.81
CA ALA A 354 21.06 -10.53 26.04
C ALA A 354 21.93 -9.25 25.82
N GLY A 355 23.26 -9.41 25.74
CA GLY A 355 24.18 -8.28 25.57
C GLY A 355 24.23 -7.27 26.72
N THR A 356 23.65 -7.62 27.88
CA THR A 356 23.50 -6.69 29.01
C THR A 356 24.08 -7.35 30.27
N PRO A 357 25.28 -6.96 30.74
CA PRO A 357 25.80 -7.46 32.00
C PRO A 357 24.88 -7.13 33.17
N SER A 358 24.71 -8.08 34.10
CA SER A 358 23.84 -7.93 35.26
C SER A 358 24.63 -8.25 36.52
N PHE A 359 24.62 -7.33 37.47
CA PHE A 359 25.29 -7.48 38.76
C PHE A 359 24.32 -7.30 39.91
N ILE A 360 24.62 -7.97 41.02
CA ILE A 360 23.81 -7.98 42.23
C ILE A 360 24.60 -7.26 43.32
N ILE A 361 23.98 -6.31 44.01
CA ILE A 361 24.64 -5.49 45.02
C ILE A 361 23.95 -5.67 46.37
N PHE A 362 24.76 -6.01 47.37
CA PHE A 362 24.34 -6.10 48.76
C PHE A 362 25.22 -5.22 49.65
N VAL A 363 24.70 -4.89 50.83
CA VAL A 363 25.52 -4.39 51.93
C VAL A 363 26.23 -5.57 52.59
N ARG A 364 27.55 -5.43 52.76
CA ARG A 364 28.45 -6.42 53.34
C ARG A 364 28.03 -6.77 54.75
N ASN A 365 28.00 -8.06 55.06
CA ASN A 365 27.55 -8.65 56.33
C ASN A 365 26.07 -8.35 56.67
N SER A 366 25.25 -7.97 55.68
CA SER A 366 23.82 -7.79 55.92
C SER A 366 23.09 -9.12 56.07
N VAL A 367 21.93 -9.09 56.73
CA VAL A 367 21.04 -10.26 56.83
C VAL A 367 20.54 -10.66 55.44
N ALA A 368 20.30 -9.69 54.56
CA ALA A 368 19.89 -9.91 53.18
C ALA A 368 20.96 -10.66 52.38
N GLU A 369 22.22 -10.23 52.45
CA GLU A 369 23.37 -10.90 51.81
C GLU A 369 23.51 -12.35 52.31
N SER A 370 23.52 -12.53 53.63
CA SER A 370 23.67 -13.86 54.23
C SER A 370 22.53 -14.81 53.89
N SER A 371 21.29 -14.29 53.83
CA SER A 371 20.12 -15.06 53.42
C SER A 371 20.21 -15.43 51.93
N PHE A 372 20.59 -14.48 51.08
CA PHE A 372 20.67 -14.68 49.64
C PHE A 372 21.76 -15.69 49.26
N LEU A 373 22.94 -15.62 49.89
CA LEU A 373 24.03 -16.57 49.67
C LEU A 373 23.66 -17.99 50.10
N LYS A 374 22.94 -18.17 51.22
CA LYS A 374 22.51 -19.51 51.71
C LYS A 374 21.53 -20.23 50.80
N HIS A 375 20.71 -19.50 50.03
CA HIS A 375 19.73 -20.10 49.12
C HIS A 375 20.34 -20.55 47.78
N ARG A 376 21.59 -20.17 47.49
CA ARG A 376 22.24 -20.38 46.19
C ARG A 376 23.70 -20.89 46.29
N SER A 377 24.13 -21.28 47.49
CA SER A 377 25.43 -21.93 47.77
C SER A 377 25.39 -23.43 47.51
#